data_AF-A6REB9-F1
#
_entry.id   AF-A6REB9-F1
#
_cell.length_a   1.000
_cell.length_b   1.000
_cell.length_c   1.000
_cell.angle_alpha   90.00
_cell.angle_beta   90.00
_cell.angle_gamma   90.00
#
_symmetry.space_group_name_H-M   'P 1'
#
loop_
_entity.id
_entity.type
_entity.pdbx_description
1 polymer ?
#
loop_
_entity_poly.entity_id
_entity_poly.type
_entity_poly.pdbx_seq_one_letter_code
_entity_poly.pdbx_strand_id
1 'polypeptide(L)'
;MAQTPPTTVRLPRLFITNSAHQACYQRAIPNTTSPTIQPRMPSREATHAGSWYSDHEPTLSSQLEKWLAQVPDELPGIGRLPIAGARVIIAPHAGYAYSGPCAAWAYKALDLSKAKSIFLLGPSHHHHLSQASPSRN
;
A
#
# COMPACT_ATOMS: atom_id res chain seq x y z
N MET A 1 22.82 33.70 27.51
CA MET A 1 22.60 32.87 26.31
C MET A 1 22.33 31.44 26.77
N ALA A 2 21.07 31.06 26.95
CA ALA A 2 20.69 29.73 27.44
C ALA A 2 20.40 28.82 26.24
N GLN A 3 21.15 27.73 26.12
CA GLN A 3 21.02 26.72 25.07
C GLN A 3 19.91 25.73 25.45
N THR A 4 18.96 25.49 24.56
CA THR A 4 17.94 24.45 24.70
C THR A 4 18.48 23.09 24.24
N PRO A 5 18.14 21.96 24.91
CA PRO A 5 18.59 20.63 24.51
C PRO A 5 17.77 20.05 23.34
N PRO A 6 18.34 19.10 22.57
CA PRO A 6 17.69 18.54 21.37
C PRO A 6 16.52 17.62 21.71
N THR A 7 15.40 17.83 21.02
CA THR A 7 14.20 16.98 21.08
C THR A 7 14.43 15.71 20.26
N THR A 8 14.68 14.59 20.94
CA THR A 8 14.71 13.25 20.32
C THR A 8 13.29 12.80 20.00
N VAL A 9 12.93 12.78 18.71
CA VAL A 9 11.67 12.21 18.23
C VAL A 9 11.78 10.68 18.27
N ARG A 10 11.02 10.06 19.18
CA ARG A 10 10.96 8.61 19.37
C ARG A 10 9.86 8.02 18.48
N LEU A 11 10.24 7.35 17.39
CA LEU A 11 9.30 6.57 16.57
C LEU A 11 8.84 5.32 17.35
N PRO A 12 7.54 4.98 17.35
CA PRO A 12 7.10 3.72 17.94
C PRO A 12 7.51 2.55 17.05
N ARG A 13 8.41 1.71 17.58
CA ARG A 13 8.66 0.33 17.11
C ARG A 13 7.36 -0.46 17.25
N LEU A 14 6.71 -0.78 16.14
CA LEU A 14 5.63 -1.75 16.11
C LEU A 14 6.25 -3.16 16.05
N PHE A 15 6.23 -3.84 17.19
CA PHE A 15 6.46 -5.28 17.27
C PHE A 15 5.22 -6.00 16.73
N ILE A 16 5.41 -6.91 15.77
CA ILE A 16 4.41 -7.93 15.44
C ILE A 16 5.06 -9.27 15.76
N THR A 17 4.61 -9.91 16.84
CA THR A 17 4.92 -11.31 17.10
C THR A 17 3.94 -12.20 16.34
N ASN A 18 4.49 -13.26 15.75
CA ASN A 18 3.80 -14.38 15.15
C ASN A 18 3.33 -15.32 16.27
N SER A 19 2.06 -15.73 16.30
CA SER A 19 1.64 -16.87 17.10
C SER A 19 0.39 -17.53 16.51
N ALA A 20 0.60 -18.77 16.09
CA ALA A 20 -0.41 -19.71 15.65
C ALA A 20 -1.25 -20.25 16.82
N HIS A 21 -2.32 -20.96 16.47
CA HIS A 21 -3.24 -21.77 17.28
C HIS A 21 -4.53 -21.13 17.83
N GLN A 22 -5.59 -21.31 17.03
CA GLN A 22 -6.75 -22.18 17.32
C GLN A 22 -7.55 -21.95 18.62
N ALA A 23 -8.84 -21.64 18.48
CA ALA A 23 -9.94 -22.59 18.74
C ALA A 23 -11.26 -21.92 19.18
N CYS A 24 -12.34 -22.38 18.54
CA CYS A 24 -13.66 -22.67 19.08
C CYS A 24 -14.54 -21.54 19.67
N TYR A 25 -15.51 -21.18 18.83
CA TYR A 25 -16.88 -20.77 19.16
C TYR A 25 -17.42 -21.41 20.44
N GLN A 26 -17.72 -20.59 21.46
CA GLN A 26 -18.75 -20.91 22.45
C GLN A 26 -19.28 -19.64 23.13
N ARG A 27 -20.60 -19.61 23.21
CA ARG A 27 -21.45 -18.55 23.74
C ARG A 27 -21.55 -18.72 25.27
N ALA A 28 -21.11 -17.72 26.03
CA ALA A 28 -21.58 -17.44 27.39
C ALA A 28 -21.14 -16.02 27.79
N ILE A 29 -22.09 -15.15 28.15
CA ILE A 29 -21.80 -13.87 28.80
C ILE A 29 -21.85 -14.12 30.32
N PRO A 30 -20.83 -13.71 31.08
CA PRO A 30 -21.10 -12.80 32.17
C PRO A 30 -20.09 -11.64 32.29
N ASN A 31 -20.60 -10.53 32.82
CA ASN A 31 -19.91 -9.27 33.09
C ASN A 31 -18.52 -9.44 33.72
N THR A 32 -17.51 -8.88 33.07
CA THR A 32 -16.28 -8.40 33.73
C THR A 32 -15.73 -7.25 32.89
N THR A 33 -15.56 -6.10 33.53
CA THR A 33 -14.86 -4.93 33.00
C THR A 33 -13.41 -5.28 32.67
N SER A 34 -13.17 -5.68 31.42
CA SER A 34 -11.84 -5.83 30.81
C SER A 34 -11.62 -4.74 29.76
N PRO A 35 -10.37 -4.27 29.57
CA PRO A 35 -10.06 -3.23 28.58
C PRO A 35 -10.51 -3.70 27.20
N THR A 36 -11.32 -2.89 26.53
CA THR A 36 -11.85 -3.16 25.18
C THR A 36 -10.70 -3.43 24.22
N ILE A 37 -10.41 -4.71 23.94
CA ILE A 37 -9.66 -5.12 22.75
C ILE A 37 -10.58 -4.75 21.59
N GLN A 38 -10.33 -3.62 20.94
CA GLN A 38 -11.02 -3.30 19.70
C GLN A 38 -10.69 -4.42 18.69
N PRO A 39 -11.70 -5.04 18.04
CA PRO A 39 -11.45 -6.08 17.06
C PRO A 39 -10.57 -5.48 15.95
N ARG A 40 -9.36 -6.02 15.80
CA ARG A 40 -8.50 -5.70 14.67
C ARG A 40 -9.27 -6.08 13.41
N MET A 41 -9.59 -5.11 12.56
CA MET A 41 -10.13 -5.43 11.24
C MET A 41 -9.18 -6.43 10.58
N PRO A 42 -9.70 -7.50 9.95
CA PRO A 42 -8.87 -8.42 9.22
C PRO A 42 -8.00 -7.64 8.22
N SER A 43 -6.77 -8.09 8.03
CA SER A 43 -5.89 -7.54 7.01
C SER A 43 -5.90 -8.50 5.85
N ARG A 44 -6.05 -7.99 4.62
CA ARG A 44 -5.91 -8.82 3.44
C ARG A 44 -4.44 -9.14 3.22
N GLU A 45 -4.11 -10.43 3.21
CA GLU A 45 -2.75 -10.89 2.99
C GLU A 45 -2.23 -10.54 1.59
N ALA A 46 -0.95 -10.23 1.52
CA ALA A 46 -0.23 -9.91 0.28
C ALA A 46 0.11 -11.20 -0.49
N THR A 47 -0.89 -11.95 -0.93
CA THR A 47 -0.76 -13.33 -1.46
C THR A 47 0.13 -13.49 -2.69
N HIS A 48 0.49 -12.40 -3.36
CA HIS A 48 1.35 -12.40 -4.56
C HIS A 48 2.77 -11.91 -4.26
N ALA A 49 3.07 -11.53 -3.01
CA ALA A 49 4.43 -11.24 -2.56
C ALA A 49 5.30 -12.49 -2.69
N GLY A 50 6.56 -12.32 -3.11
CA GLY A 50 7.52 -13.39 -3.35
C GLY A 50 7.37 -14.08 -4.71
N SER A 51 6.29 -13.81 -5.45
CA SER A 51 6.07 -14.38 -6.79
C SER A 51 5.92 -13.30 -7.88
N TRP A 52 5.04 -12.31 -7.68
CA TRP A 52 4.82 -11.22 -8.65
C TRP A 52 5.70 -10.01 -8.39
N TYR A 53 6.09 -9.82 -7.14
CA TYR A 53 6.99 -8.77 -6.66
C TYR A 53 7.76 -9.30 -5.45
N SER A 54 8.89 -8.67 -5.13
CA SER A 54 9.71 -9.04 -3.96
C SER A 54 8.87 -8.94 -2.67
N ASP A 55 8.87 -9.99 -1.86
CA ASP A 55 8.34 -9.98 -0.49
C ASP A 55 9.29 -9.31 0.51
N HIS A 56 10.57 -9.17 0.15
CA HIS A 56 11.56 -8.42 0.92
C HIS A 56 11.43 -6.91 0.66
N GLU A 57 11.02 -6.17 1.70
CA GLU A 57 10.72 -4.72 1.62
C GLU A 57 11.88 -3.88 1.09
N PRO A 58 13.13 -3.98 1.61
CA PRO A 58 14.22 -3.15 1.11
C PRO A 58 14.51 -3.36 -0.39
N THR A 59 14.38 -4.60 -0.85
CA THR A 59 14.55 -4.94 -2.28
C THR A 59 13.44 -4.32 -3.10
N LEU A 60 12.19 -4.44 -2.65
CA LEU A 60 11.04 -3.88 -3.34
C LEU A 60 11.12 -2.35 -3.41
N SER A 61 11.41 -1.69 -2.29
CA SER A 61 11.56 -0.24 -2.20
C SER A 61 12.63 0.27 -3.16
N SER A 62 13.82 -0.35 -3.16
CA SER A 62 14.89 0.00 -4.09
C SER A 62 14.52 -0.19 -5.56
N GLN A 63 13.78 -1.26 -5.89
CA GLN A 63 13.29 -1.49 -7.25
C GLN A 63 12.34 -0.37 -7.71
N LEU A 64 11.37 -0.01 -6.87
CA LEU A 64 10.38 1.02 -7.16
C LEU A 64 11.03 2.41 -7.31
N GLU A 65 11.89 2.78 -6.37
CA GLU A 65 12.65 4.05 -6.42
C GLU A 65 13.51 4.13 -7.68
N LYS A 66 14.20 3.04 -8.03
CA LYS A 66 15.02 2.96 -9.24
C LYS A 66 14.18 3.18 -10.50
N TRP A 67 12.97 2.62 -10.60
CA TRP A 67 12.12 2.81 -11.77
C TRP A 67 11.52 4.23 -11.82
N LEU A 68 11.10 4.78 -10.69
CA LEU A 68 10.60 6.16 -10.61
C LEU A 68 11.69 7.20 -10.94
N ALA A 69 12.95 6.93 -10.57
CA ALA A 69 14.09 7.79 -10.88
C ALA A 69 14.45 7.78 -12.38
N GLN A 70 14.16 6.70 -13.11
CA GLN A 70 14.45 6.60 -14.54
C GLN A 70 13.47 7.38 -15.42
N VAL A 71 12.27 7.69 -14.90
CA VAL A 71 11.29 8.48 -15.64
C VAL A 71 11.74 9.94 -15.63
N PRO A 72 11.80 10.64 -16.78
CA PRO A 72 12.20 12.05 -16.82
C PRO A 72 11.20 12.94 -16.06
N ASP A 73 11.67 14.06 -15.54
CA ASP A 73 10.83 15.03 -14.84
C ASP A 73 9.97 15.89 -15.78
N GLU A 74 10.23 15.83 -17.08
CA GLU A 74 9.47 16.53 -18.10
C GLU A 74 9.22 15.62 -19.32
N LEU A 75 7.98 15.69 -19.82
CA LEU A 75 7.54 14.93 -20.98
C LEU A 75 7.35 15.86 -22.18
N PRO A 76 7.93 15.53 -23.35
CA PRO A 76 7.73 16.29 -24.58
C PRO A 76 6.25 16.45 -24.91
N GLY A 77 5.79 17.69 -25.10
CA GLY A 77 4.41 18.01 -25.46
C GLY A 77 3.38 17.94 -24.31
N ILE A 78 3.79 17.54 -23.10
CA ILE A 78 2.92 17.47 -21.91
C ILE A 78 3.40 18.45 -20.83
N GLY A 79 4.72 18.55 -20.64
CA GLY A 79 5.35 19.40 -19.63
C GLY A 79 5.84 18.62 -18.42
N ARG A 80 6.03 19.32 -17.30
CA ARG A 80 6.67 18.81 -16.09
C ARG A 80 5.77 17.83 -15.33
N LEU A 81 6.37 16.76 -14.81
CA LEU A 81 5.74 15.79 -13.91
C LEU A 81 5.88 16.22 -12.44
N PRO A 82 4.91 15.90 -11.58
CA PRO A 82 3.61 15.28 -11.89
C PRO A 82 2.68 16.25 -12.65
N ILE A 83 1.75 15.70 -13.43
CA ILE A 83 0.83 16.50 -14.26
C ILE A 83 -0.17 17.23 -13.36
N ALA A 84 -0.19 18.55 -13.45
CA ALA A 84 -1.09 19.38 -12.65
C ALA A 84 -2.56 19.02 -12.91
N GLY A 85 -3.28 18.68 -11.84
CA GLY A 85 -4.70 18.34 -11.91
C GLY A 85 -5.00 16.90 -12.35
N ALA A 86 -4.00 16.05 -12.62
CA ALA A 86 -4.23 14.63 -12.88
C ALA A 86 -4.97 13.96 -11.70
N ARG A 87 -6.01 13.18 -12.02
CA ARG A 87 -6.85 12.47 -11.04
C ARG A 87 -6.87 10.96 -11.21
N VAL A 88 -6.44 10.47 -12.38
CA VAL A 88 -6.55 9.07 -12.77
C VAL A 88 -5.28 8.68 -13.52
N ILE A 89 -4.82 7.46 -13.26
CA ILE A 89 -3.76 6.81 -14.03
C ILE A 89 -4.21 5.41 -14.42
N ILE A 90 -3.63 4.89 -15.49
CA ILE A 90 -3.79 3.50 -15.91
C ILE A 90 -2.40 2.88 -15.86
N ALA A 91 -2.24 1.81 -15.09
CA ALA A 91 -0.99 1.11 -14.92
C ALA A 91 -1.17 -0.39 -15.18
N PRO A 92 -0.16 -1.07 -15.76
CA PRO A 92 -0.18 -2.52 -15.89
C PRO A 92 -0.13 -3.20 -14.52
N HIS A 93 -0.72 -4.40 -14.43
CA HIS A 93 -0.75 -5.18 -13.18
C HIS A 93 -0.02 -6.53 -13.30
N ALA A 94 0.77 -6.76 -14.34
CA ALA A 94 1.61 -7.96 -14.44
C ALA A 94 2.74 -7.96 -13.40
N GLY A 95 3.45 -9.08 -13.22
CA GLY A 95 4.61 -9.16 -12.32
C GLY A 95 5.66 -8.08 -12.61
N TYR A 96 6.27 -7.54 -11.54
CA TYR A 96 7.09 -6.31 -11.60
C TYR A 96 8.35 -6.45 -12.46
N ALA A 97 8.85 -7.66 -12.65
CA ALA A 97 9.95 -7.93 -13.59
C ALA A 97 9.62 -7.49 -15.03
N TYR A 98 8.34 -7.53 -15.42
CA TYR A 98 7.88 -7.17 -16.76
C TYR A 98 7.24 -5.77 -16.80
N SER A 99 6.48 -5.42 -15.77
CA SER A 99 5.60 -4.24 -15.76
C SER A 99 6.15 -3.06 -14.98
N GLY A 100 7.09 -3.28 -14.05
CA GLY A 100 7.54 -2.29 -13.07
C GLY A 100 8.03 -0.98 -13.69
N PRO A 101 8.98 -1.03 -14.65
CA PRO A 101 9.45 0.16 -15.35
C PRO A 101 8.34 0.92 -16.10
N CYS A 102 7.39 0.20 -16.69
CA CYS A 102 6.26 0.81 -17.41
C CYS A 102 5.28 1.49 -16.43
N ALA A 103 4.94 0.82 -15.33
CA ALA A 103 4.06 1.36 -14.31
C ALA A 103 4.62 2.65 -13.68
N ALA A 104 5.94 2.77 -13.56
CA ALA A 104 6.58 3.97 -13.01
C ALA A 104 6.23 5.26 -13.77
N TRP A 105 6.04 5.20 -15.10
CA TRP A 105 5.59 6.37 -15.89
C TRP A 105 4.22 6.86 -15.44
N ALA A 106 3.28 5.93 -15.21
CA ALA A 106 1.94 6.24 -14.75
C ALA A 106 1.98 6.84 -13.33
N TYR A 107 2.70 6.20 -12.40
CA TYR A 107 2.77 6.67 -11.01
C TYR A 107 3.49 8.01 -10.86
N LYS A 108 4.57 8.27 -11.63
CA LYS A 108 5.27 9.57 -11.56
C LYS A 108 4.43 10.73 -12.12
N ALA A 109 3.46 10.44 -12.98
CA ALA A 109 2.56 11.46 -13.51
C ALA A 109 1.50 11.95 -12.51
N LEU A 110 1.31 11.27 -11.37
CA LEU A 110 0.25 11.56 -10.41
C LEU A 110 0.78 12.16 -9.11
N ASP A 111 0.24 13.32 -8.72
CA ASP A 111 0.49 13.90 -7.39
C ASP A 111 -0.56 13.39 -6.37
N LEU A 112 -0.10 12.60 -5.42
CA LEU A 112 -0.92 12.06 -4.33
C LEU A 112 -0.79 12.85 -3.02
N SER A 113 0.00 13.93 -2.97
CA SER A 113 0.26 14.70 -1.74
C SER A 113 -1.01 15.26 -1.07
N LYS A 114 -2.06 15.52 -1.86
CA LYS A 114 -3.36 16.03 -1.41
C LYS A 114 -4.47 14.97 -1.45
N ALA A 115 -4.17 13.73 -1.84
CA ALA A 115 -5.17 12.69 -1.99
C ALA A 115 -5.62 12.18 -0.60
N LYS A 116 -6.92 12.25 -0.33
CA LYS A 116 -7.53 11.69 0.89
C LYS A 116 -8.00 10.25 0.72
N SER A 117 -8.27 9.85 -0.52
CA SER A 117 -8.81 8.54 -0.86
C SER A 117 -8.28 8.12 -2.22
N ILE A 118 -7.92 6.84 -2.33
CA ILE A 118 -7.43 6.22 -3.56
C ILE A 118 -8.39 5.09 -3.91
N PHE A 119 -8.94 5.14 -5.11
CA PHE A 119 -9.75 4.06 -5.67
C PHE A 119 -8.89 3.22 -6.60
N LEU A 120 -8.70 1.94 -6.26
CA LEU A 120 -8.01 0.98 -7.12
C LEU A 120 -9.05 0.10 -7.81
N LEU A 121 -9.15 0.23 -9.13
CA LEU A 121 -10.08 -0.54 -9.95
C LEU A 121 -9.28 -1.54 -10.77
N GLY A 122 -9.62 -2.82 -10.64
CA GLY A 122 -8.95 -3.91 -11.37
C GLY A 122 -9.98 -4.94 -11.88
N PRO A 123 -9.71 -5.58 -13.02
CA PRO A 123 -10.56 -6.66 -13.51
C PRO A 123 -10.46 -7.90 -12.60
N SER A 124 -11.55 -8.67 -12.54
CA SER A 124 -11.53 -10.00 -11.93
C SER A 124 -11.08 -11.02 -12.96
N HIS A 125 -9.97 -11.71 -12.69
CA HIS A 125 -9.43 -12.75 -13.56
C HIS A 125 -9.89 -14.16 -13.19
N HIS A 126 -10.43 -14.35 -12.00
CA HIS A 126 -10.83 -15.67 -11.47
C HIS A 126 -12.33 -15.91 -11.53
N HIS A 127 -13.11 -14.85 -11.42
CA HIS A 127 -14.56 -14.93 -11.33
C HIS A 127 -15.19 -14.03 -12.36
N HIS A 128 -16.17 -14.57 -13.08
CA HIS A 128 -17.02 -13.79 -13.94
C HIS A 128 -17.93 -12.91 -13.08
N LEU A 129 -17.83 -11.60 -13.25
CA LEU A 129 -18.63 -10.60 -12.54
C LEU A 129 -19.40 -9.77 -13.56
N SER A 130 -20.70 -9.58 -13.34
CA SER A 130 -21.53 -8.68 -14.16
C SER A 130 -21.53 -7.24 -13.64
N GLN A 131 -20.97 -7.01 -12.45
CA GLN A 131 -20.91 -5.71 -11.76
C GLN A 131 -19.60 -5.57 -10.97
N ALA A 132 -19.28 -4.35 -10.55
CA ALA A 132 -18.15 -4.10 -9.66
C ALA A 132 -18.41 -4.70 -8.26
N SER A 133 -17.42 -5.40 -7.71
CA SER A 133 -17.47 -5.95 -6.35
C SER A 133 -16.44 -5.24 -5.47
N PRO A 134 -16.83 -4.65 -4.32
CA PRO A 134 -15.87 -4.12 -3.35
C PRO A 134 -14.99 -5.25 -2.79
N SER A 135 -13.67 -5.05 -2.73
CA SER A 135 -12.81 -5.91 -1.91
C SER A 135 -12.79 -5.36 -0.49
N ARG A 136 -13.17 -6.17 0.50
CA ARG A 136 -13.05 -5.80 1.92
C ARG A 136 -11.65 -6.17 2.40
N ASN A 137 -11.03 -5.29 3.18
CA ASN A 137 -9.90 -5.64 4.05
C ASN A 137 -10.48 -6.14 5.37
#